data_AF-A0A2D2B0I3-F1
#
_entry.id   AF-A0A2D2B0I3-F1
#
_cell.length_a   1.000
_cell.length_b   1.000
_cell.length_c   1.000
_cell.angle_alpha   90.00
_cell.angle_beta   90.00
_cell.angle_gamma   90.00
#
_symmetry.space_group_name_H-M   'P 1'
#
loop_
_entity.id
_entity.type
_entity.pdbx_description
1 polymer ?
#
loop_
_entity_poly.entity_id
_entity_poly.type
_entity_poly.pdbx_seq_one_letter_code
_entity_poly.pdbx_strand_id
1 'polypeptide(L)'
;MSDTPPDRLCTNPKSPFYDEAILARGVGIRFKGEEKTNVDEYCVSEGWVRLAVGKTLDRHGNPMTVKLQGTVEPYFRGDDEA
;
A
#
# COMPACT_ATOMS: atom_id res chain seq x y z
N MET A 1 14.69 -2.02 -15.32
CA MET A 1 13.95 -2.31 -14.07
C MET A 1 13.28 -1.01 -13.67
N SER A 2 11.98 -1.01 -13.40
CA SER A 2 11.30 0.20 -12.92
C SER A 2 11.64 0.35 -11.45
N ASP A 3 12.34 1.43 -11.09
CA ASP A 3 12.54 1.83 -9.70
C ASP A 3 11.31 2.51 -9.10
N THR A 4 10.20 2.53 -9.84
CA THR A 4 8.92 3.03 -9.37
C THR A 4 7.97 1.86 -9.08
N PRO A 5 7.32 1.85 -7.89
CA PRO A 5 6.24 0.92 -7.58
C PRO A 5 5.06 1.05 -8.58
N PRO A 6 4.21 0.02 -8.70
CA PRO A 6 3.07 0.04 -9.61
C PRO A 6 2.03 1.07 -9.17
N ASP A 7 1.16 1.49 -10.10
CA ASP A 7 0.08 2.45 -9.84
C ASP A 7 -0.90 1.98 -8.75
N ARG A 8 -1.16 0.68 -8.69
CA ARG A 8 -2.04 0.05 -7.71
C ARG A 8 -1.41 -1.24 -7.20
N LEU A 9 -1.42 -1.41 -5.88
CA LEU A 9 -0.92 -2.60 -5.21
C LEU A 9 -1.79 -2.89 -4.00
N CYS A 10 -2.06 -4.17 -3.77
CA CYS A 10 -2.80 -4.67 -2.62
C CYS A 10 -1.97 -5.73 -1.90
N THR A 11 -1.99 -5.71 -0.58
CA THR A 11 -1.32 -6.69 0.27
C THR A 11 -2.12 -7.99 0.41
N ASN A 12 -3.42 -7.98 0.06
CA ASN A 12 -4.28 -9.15 0.16
C ASN A 12 -4.10 -10.09 -1.04
N PRO A 13 -3.67 -11.35 -0.84
CA PRO A 13 -3.45 -12.34 -1.92
C PRO A 13 -4.68 -12.65 -2.78
N LYS A 14 -5.88 -12.34 -2.28
CA LYS A 14 -7.14 -12.55 -3.00
C LYS A 14 -7.48 -11.41 -3.97
N SER A 15 -6.74 -10.32 -3.92
CA SER A 15 -6.94 -9.16 -4.80
C SER A 15 -6.25 -9.39 -6.14
N PRO A 16 -6.84 -8.95 -7.27
CA PRO A 16 -6.17 -8.99 -8.58
C PRO A 16 -4.95 -8.06 -8.65
N PHE A 17 -4.77 -7.17 -7.68
CA PHE A 17 -3.64 -6.24 -7.59
C PHE A 17 -2.59 -6.69 -6.56
N TYR A 18 -2.59 -7.97 -6.19
CA TYR A 18 -1.56 -8.56 -5.35
C TYR A 18 -0.34 -8.94 -6.19
N ASP A 19 0.84 -8.50 -5.74
CA ASP A 19 2.12 -8.88 -6.34
C ASP A 19 3.14 -9.14 -5.23
N GLU A 20 3.43 -10.43 -5.01
CA GLU A 20 4.35 -10.88 -3.97
C GLU A 20 5.78 -10.37 -4.19
N ALA A 21 6.25 -10.29 -5.44
CA ALA A 21 7.61 -9.87 -5.74
C ALA A 21 7.82 -8.39 -5.41
N ILE A 22 6.82 -7.55 -5.71
CA ILE A 22 6.85 -6.11 -5.40
C ILE A 22 6.72 -5.90 -3.89
N LEU A 23 5.83 -6.65 -3.23
CA LEU A 23 5.68 -6.58 -1.77
C LEU A 23 6.95 -7.03 -1.03
N ALA A 24 7.63 -8.06 -1.53
CA ALA A 24 8.88 -8.55 -0.97
C ALA A 24 10.04 -7.55 -1.12
N ARG A 25 10.07 -6.74 -2.19
CA ARG A 25 11.02 -5.62 -2.34
C ARG A 25 10.79 -4.53 -1.27
N GLY A 26 9.60 -4.46 -0.71
CA GLY A 26 9.23 -3.53 0.35
C GLY A 26 8.78 -2.17 -0.20
N VAL A 27 7.49 -1.87 -0.05
CA VAL A 27 6.88 -0.62 -0.51
C VAL A 27 6.50 0.28 0.67
N GLY A 28 6.94 1.54 0.62
CA GLY A 28 6.49 2.63 1.48
C GLY A 28 5.54 3.56 0.73
N ILE A 29 4.65 4.24 1.44
CA ILE A 29 3.67 5.16 0.85
C ILE A 29 3.66 6.45 1.64
N ARG A 30 3.87 7.58 0.96
CA ARG A 30 3.56 8.90 1.50
C ARG A 30 2.16 9.27 1.06
N PHE A 31 1.28 9.49 2.02
CA PHE A 31 -0.10 9.89 1.79
C PHE A 31 -0.31 11.29 2.36
N LYS A 32 -0.67 12.24 1.50
CA LYS A 32 -0.78 13.67 1.85
C LYS A 32 0.47 14.23 2.56
N GLY A 33 1.65 13.81 2.14
CA GLY A 33 2.94 14.23 2.73
C GLY A 33 3.33 13.49 4.02
N GLU A 34 2.50 12.59 4.53
CA GLU A 34 2.83 11.77 5.70
C GLU A 34 3.16 10.33 5.31
N GLU A 35 4.22 9.77 5.87
CA GLU A 35 4.54 8.36 5.69
C GLU A 35 3.49 7.46 6.37
N LYS A 36 2.96 6.50 5.62
CA LYS A 36 2.01 5.49 6.10
C LYS A 36 2.61 4.11 5.89
N THR A 37 2.66 3.35 6.98
CA THR A 37 3.23 1.99 7.00
C THR A 37 2.18 0.89 7.11
N ASN A 38 0.93 1.26 7.41
CA ASN A 38 -0.23 0.38 7.60
C ASN A 38 -1.19 0.40 6.40
N VAL A 39 -0.68 0.63 5.20
CA VAL A 39 -1.48 0.64 3.97
C VAL A 39 -1.71 -0.81 3.52
N ASP A 40 -2.99 -1.17 3.38
CA ASP A 40 -3.43 -2.47 2.89
C ASP A 40 -3.54 -2.49 1.36
N GLU A 41 -3.96 -1.37 0.77
CA GLU A 41 -4.06 -1.18 -0.68
C GLU A 41 -3.93 0.32 -1.04
N TYR A 42 -3.39 0.64 -2.22
CA TYR A 42 -3.39 2.00 -2.74
C TYR A 42 -3.68 2.04 -4.24
N CYS A 43 -4.15 3.17 -4.73
CA CYS A 43 -4.22 3.48 -6.16
C CYS A 43 -3.82 4.94 -6.39
N VAL A 44 -2.75 5.15 -7.16
CA VAL A 44 -2.20 6.48 -7.46
C VAL A 44 -3.09 7.20 -8.48
N SER A 45 -3.48 6.54 -9.57
CA SER A 45 -4.34 7.12 -10.60
C SER A 45 -5.69 7.60 -10.06
N GLU A 46 -6.29 6.85 -9.14
CA GLU A 46 -7.56 7.24 -8.49
C GLU A 46 -7.35 8.07 -7.20
N GLY A 47 -6.11 8.25 -6.74
CA GLY A 47 -5.76 9.09 -5.60
C GLY A 47 -6.35 8.62 -4.25
N TRP A 48 -6.17 7.35 -3.90
CA TRP A 48 -6.64 6.85 -2.60
C TRP A 48 -5.78 5.75 -2.00
N VAL A 49 -5.88 5.59 -0.67
CA VAL A 49 -5.29 4.49 0.10
C VAL A 49 -6.35 3.82 0.98
N ARG A 50 -6.21 2.52 1.21
CA ARG A 50 -6.89 1.78 2.27
C ARG A 50 -5.89 1.53 3.38
N LEU A 51 -6.18 2.06 4.56
CA LEU A 51 -5.35 1.91 5.74
C LEU A 51 -5.99 0.92 6.69
N ALA A 52 -5.22 -0.03 7.21
CA ALA A 52 -5.65 -0.89 8.29
C ALA A 52 -5.77 -0.07 9.59
N VAL A 53 -6.93 -0.10 10.22
CA VAL A 53 -7.23 0.64 11.45
C VAL A 53 -7.15 -0.29 12.66
N GLY A 54 -6.12 -0.09 13.48
CA GLY A 54 -5.90 -0.88 14.69
C GLY A 54 -5.53 -2.33 14.38
N LYS A 55 -5.82 -3.23 15.32
CA LYS A 55 -5.55 -4.69 15.22
C LYS A 55 -6.81 -5.51 14.96
N THR A 56 -7.93 -4.85 14.66
CA THR A 56 -9.23 -5.51 14.54
C THR A 56 -9.38 -6.15 13.17
N LEU A 57 -9.95 -7.35 13.14
CA LEU A 57 -10.24 -8.09 11.92
C LEU A 57 -11.75 -8.07 11.62
N ASP A 58 -12.10 -8.18 10.35
CA ASP A 58 -13.46 -8.43 9.89
C ASP A 58 -13.88 -9.90 10.16
N ARG A 59 -15.12 -10.24 9.86
CA ARG A 59 -15.66 -11.61 10.01
C ARG A 59 -14.94 -12.67 9.15
N HIS A 60 -14.14 -12.26 8.18
CA HIS A 60 -13.37 -13.13 7.29
C HIS A 60 -11.88 -13.17 7.67
N GLY A 61 -11.49 -12.53 8.77
CA GLY A 61 -10.11 -12.47 9.25
C GLY A 61 -9.23 -11.43 8.54
N ASN A 62 -9.80 -10.56 7.70
CA ASN A 62 -9.03 -9.48 7.06
C ASN A 62 -8.93 -8.26 8.00
N PRO A 63 -7.85 -7.48 7.93
CA PRO A 63 -7.78 -6.21 8.66
C PRO A 63 -8.97 -5.30 8.34
N MET A 64 -9.53 -4.68 9.38
CA MET A 64 -10.49 -3.60 9.19
C MET A 64 -9.78 -2.41 8.55
N THR A 65 -10.23 -1.99 7.37
CA THR A 65 -9.61 -0.90 6.62
C THR A 65 -10.52 0.31 6.46
N VAL A 66 -9.93 1.49 6.35
CA VAL A 66 -10.62 2.73 5.96
C VAL A 66 -10.01 3.27 4.69
N LYS A 67 -10.85 3.62 3.72
CA LYS A 67 -10.44 4.27 2.48
C LYS A 67 -10.32 5.77 2.69
N LEU A 68 -9.15 6.33 2.43
CA LEU A 68 -8.90 7.76 2.45
C LEU A 68 -8.50 8.23 1.04
N GLN A 69 -9.04 9.38 0.63
CA GLN A 69 -8.70 10.02 -0.65
C GLN A 69 -7.68 11.15 -0.45
N GLY A 70 -6.74 11.28 -1.38
CA GLY A 70 -5.67 12.27 -1.37
C GLY A 70 -4.47 11.88 -2.22
N THR A 71 -3.44 12.72 -2.22
CA THR A 71 -2.17 12.46 -2.92
C THR A 71 -1.51 11.20 -2.38
N VAL A 72 -1.17 10.27 -3.27
CA VAL A 72 -0.52 8.98 -2.97
C VAL A 72 0.82 8.94 -3.69
N GLU A 73 1.90 8.76 -2.93
CA GLU A 73 3.26 8.72 -3.46
C GLU A 73 3.95 7.44 -2.95
N PRO A 74 3.89 6.34 -3.73
CA PRO A 74 4.57 5.09 -3.39
C PRO A 74 6.07 5.16 -3.72
N TYR A 75 6.89 4.50 -2.90
CA TYR A 75 8.34 4.38 -3.09
C TYR A 75 8.83 3.02 -2.57
N PHE A 76 9.98 2.54 -3.04
CA PHE A 76 10.63 1.34 -2.50
C PHE A 76 11.50 1.70 -1.31
N ARG A 77 11.44 0.91 -0.23
CA ARG A 77 12.16 1.21 1.03
C ARG A 77 13.65 0.82 1.00
N GLY A 78 14.09 0.03 0.03
CA GLY A 78 15.45 -0.50 -0.07
C GLY A 78 16.39 0.28 -1.00
N ASP A 79 15.91 1.30 -1.70
CA ASP A 79 16.74 2.09 -2.62
C ASP A 79 17.50 3.25 -1.92
N ASP A 80 17.44 3.34 -0.59
CA ASP A 80 18.11 4.38 0.23
C ASP A 80 19.38 3.85 0.94
N GLU A 81 19.81 2.61 0.67
CA GLU A 81 21.12 2.09 1.09
C GLU A 81 22.10 2.13 -0.09
N ALA A 82 22.76 3.29 -0.26
CA ALA A 82 23.96 3.47 -1.08
C ALA A 82 24.99 4.29 -0.30
#